data_AF-A0A9J7MW52-F1
#
_entry.id   AF-A0A9J7MW52-F1
#
_cell.length_a   1.000
_cell.length_b   1.000
_cell.length_c   1.000
_cell.angle_alpha   90.00
_cell.angle_beta   90.00
_cell.angle_gamma   90.00
#
_symmetry.space_group_name_H-M   'P 1'
#
loop_
_entity.id
_entity.type
_entity.pdbx_description
1 polymer ?
#
loop_
_entity_poly.entity_id
_entity_poly.type
_entity_poly.pdbx_seq_one_letter_code
_entity_poly.pdbx_strand_id
1 'polypeptide(L)'
;MEACPEVYTTPPVQPKEDKPGQLTKEQVKQYFDEGFVLVKDFFTPEELQPSRDGTEELVDALAKRLYAAGKIKNKYQDADLFTRLTKIEEEFPGTCALLLKEGKIHKAYCDLWVNDRLLNVMEQLVGPEIAGNPLWNLRPKVPSNDETTVPWHQDNCYTLPESLGTLIPVAWIPLLDATVENGCMQLGVNVKTDVVTCEVPYGGVLFINNAIPHRSLPNKTEQIRWSLDLRWQDPDKPSGFWGKRRPVLMRTAKDPTYKVPQSEWDKFFNADRGSELEMSTGLSGKEVDEFDTTVHGPWLTRWPIVRHNRHTRALLLQQGNV
;
A
#
# COMPACT_ATOMS: atom_id res chain seq x y z
N MET A 1 1.44 -25.14 8.35
CA MET A 1 2.23 -24.70 7.19
C MET A 1 3.68 -24.67 7.64
N GLU A 2 4.58 -25.32 6.92
CA GLU A 2 6.01 -25.22 7.22
C GLU A 2 6.51 -23.80 6.95
N ALA A 3 7.54 -23.36 7.67
CA ALA A 3 8.16 -22.08 7.40
C ALA A 3 8.91 -22.14 6.06
N CYS A 4 8.74 -21.13 5.20
CA CYS A 4 9.40 -21.04 3.89
C CYS A 4 10.37 -19.84 3.82
N PRO A 5 11.40 -19.77 4.68
CA PRO A 5 12.33 -18.63 4.72
C PRO A 5 13.07 -18.41 3.39
N GLU A 6 13.33 -19.48 2.63
CA GLU A 6 14.04 -19.46 1.37
C GLU A 6 13.39 -18.59 0.30
N VAL A 7 12.06 -18.44 0.35
CA VAL A 7 11.28 -17.57 -0.55
C VAL A 7 11.67 -16.09 -0.38
N TYR A 8 12.16 -15.70 0.80
CA TYR A 8 12.52 -14.33 1.13
C TYR A 8 14.02 -14.05 1.04
N THR A 9 14.85 -15.09 1.07
CA THR A 9 16.32 -14.96 1.15
C THR A 9 17.04 -15.47 -0.10
N THR A 10 16.32 -16.08 -1.05
CA THR A 10 16.93 -16.65 -2.26
C THR A 10 16.41 -15.93 -3.50
N PRO A 11 17.28 -15.24 -4.27
CA PRO A 11 16.86 -14.63 -5.52
C PRO A 11 16.45 -15.67 -6.56
N PRO A 12 15.48 -15.37 -7.43
CA PRO A 12 15.20 -16.19 -8.62
C PRO A 12 16.39 -16.14 -9.59
N VAL A 13 16.33 -16.96 -10.65
CA VAL A 13 17.31 -16.88 -11.75
C VAL A 13 17.32 -15.46 -12.31
N GLN A 14 18.46 -14.80 -12.23
CA GLN A 14 18.59 -13.40 -12.63
C GLN A 14 18.49 -13.24 -14.16
N PRO A 15 17.88 -12.15 -14.65
CA PRO A 15 17.84 -11.83 -16.08
C PRO A 15 19.25 -11.78 -16.69
N LYS A 16 19.38 -12.22 -17.95
CA LYS A 16 20.66 -12.19 -18.68
C LYS A 16 20.95 -10.87 -19.37
N GLU A 17 19.90 -10.12 -19.69
CA GLU A 17 19.97 -8.84 -20.39
C GLU A 17 19.71 -7.71 -19.41
N ASP A 18 20.57 -6.68 -19.47
CA ASP A 18 20.41 -5.47 -18.68
C ASP A 18 19.26 -4.65 -19.25
N LYS A 19 18.29 -4.31 -18.40
CA LYS A 19 17.11 -3.51 -18.75
C LYS A 19 17.07 -2.22 -17.93
N PRO A 20 16.54 -1.11 -18.47
CA PRO A 20 16.40 0.13 -17.72
C PRO A 20 15.65 -0.05 -16.40
N GLY A 21 16.17 0.57 -15.34
CA GLY A 21 15.57 0.53 -14.01
C GLY A 21 15.90 -0.70 -13.16
N GLN A 22 16.59 -1.71 -13.68
CA GLN A 22 17.05 -2.84 -12.88
C GLN A 22 17.95 -2.39 -11.71
N LEU A 23 17.84 -3.13 -10.61
CA LEU A 23 18.73 -3.04 -9.48
C LEU A 23 20.12 -3.56 -9.85
N THR A 24 21.15 -2.94 -9.30
CA THR A 24 22.52 -3.48 -9.34
C THR A 24 22.58 -4.83 -8.62
N LYS A 25 23.62 -5.62 -8.89
CA LYS A 25 23.80 -6.93 -8.24
C LYS A 25 23.91 -6.80 -6.72
N GLU A 26 24.54 -5.73 -6.26
CA GLU A 26 24.70 -5.38 -4.85
C GLU A 26 23.35 -5.02 -4.22
N GLN A 27 22.49 -4.28 -4.92
CA GLN A 27 21.14 -3.94 -4.47
C GLN A 27 20.21 -5.17 -4.44
N VAL A 28 20.29 -6.06 -5.42
CA VAL A 28 19.56 -7.35 -5.37
C VAL A 28 20.02 -8.15 -4.17
N LYS A 29 21.34 -8.27 -3.96
CA LYS A 29 21.90 -8.97 -2.80
C LYS A 29 21.41 -8.35 -1.48
N GLN A 30 21.45 -7.02 -1.37
CA GLN A 30 20.93 -6.31 -0.19
C GLN A 30 19.45 -6.65 0.05
N TYR A 31 18.62 -6.64 -0.99
CA TYR A 31 17.20 -6.97 -0.86
C TYR A 31 16.99 -8.38 -0.30
N PHE A 32 17.75 -9.39 -0.73
CA PHE A 32 17.58 -10.76 -0.22
C PHE A 32 18.27 -11.01 1.13
N ASP A 33 19.30 -10.24 1.48
CA ASP A 33 19.99 -10.35 2.77
C ASP A 33 19.27 -9.58 3.90
N GLU A 34 18.81 -8.36 3.60
CA GLU A 34 18.23 -7.42 4.56
C GLU A 34 16.71 -7.31 4.42
N GLY A 35 16.17 -7.83 3.33
CA GLY A 35 14.75 -7.81 2.97
C GLY A 35 14.29 -6.55 2.23
N PHE A 36 15.15 -5.53 2.12
CA PHE A 36 14.77 -4.24 1.53
C PHE A 36 15.90 -3.63 0.70
N VAL A 37 15.54 -2.68 -0.15
CA VAL A 37 16.51 -1.77 -0.79
C VAL A 37 15.88 -0.42 -1.08
N LEU A 38 16.65 0.66 -0.85
CA LEU A 38 16.26 2.04 -1.15
C LEU A 38 16.96 2.51 -2.42
N VAL A 39 16.19 2.97 -3.41
CA VAL A 39 16.70 3.62 -4.61
C VAL A 39 16.20 5.07 -4.60
N LYS A 40 17.12 6.02 -4.31
CA LYS A 40 16.77 7.42 -4.05
C LYS A 40 16.28 8.17 -5.29
N ASP A 41 16.87 7.87 -6.44
CA ASP A 41 16.60 8.59 -7.69
C ASP A 41 16.02 7.64 -8.74
N PHE A 42 14.94 6.93 -8.38
CA PHE A 42 14.30 6.00 -9.30
C PHE A 42 13.49 6.77 -10.34
N PHE A 43 12.52 7.58 -9.94
CA PHE A 43 11.73 8.42 -10.84
C PHE A 43 12.21 9.86 -10.82
N THR A 44 12.10 10.52 -11.97
CA THR A 44 12.09 11.98 -12.03
C THR A 44 10.79 12.53 -11.40
N PRO A 45 10.80 13.75 -10.85
CA PRO A 45 9.58 14.41 -10.36
C PRO A 45 8.44 14.41 -11.39
N GLU A 46 8.76 14.62 -12.66
CA GLU A 46 7.79 14.70 -13.76
C GLU A 46 7.10 13.35 -14.02
N GLU A 47 7.82 12.23 -13.89
CA GLU A 47 7.24 10.88 -14.02
C GLU A 47 6.20 10.59 -12.94
N LEU A 48 6.31 11.21 -11.75
CA LEU A 48 5.38 11.01 -10.64
C LEU A 48 4.25 12.05 -10.59
N GLN A 49 4.31 13.12 -11.38
CA GLN A 49 3.29 14.16 -11.39
C GLN A 49 1.88 13.63 -11.70
N PRO A 50 1.67 12.72 -12.68
CA PRO A 50 0.35 12.13 -12.92
C PRO A 50 -0.25 11.42 -11.69
N SER A 51 0.58 10.89 -10.79
CA SER A 51 0.12 10.28 -9.54
C SER A 51 -0.34 11.35 -8.52
N ARG A 52 0.31 12.52 -8.48
CA ARG A 52 -0.17 13.66 -7.68
C ARG A 52 -1.50 14.16 -8.20
N ASP A 53 -1.62 14.37 -9.50
CA ASP A 53 -2.85 14.85 -10.15
C ASP A 53 -4.00 13.86 -9.89
N GLY A 54 -3.75 12.55 -10.05
CA GLY A 54 -4.72 11.51 -9.70
C GLY A 54 -5.10 11.48 -8.21
N THR A 55 -4.20 11.87 -7.31
CA THR A 55 -4.52 12.02 -5.88
C THR A 55 -5.45 13.21 -5.65
N GLU A 56 -5.19 14.35 -6.30
CA GLU A 56 -6.05 15.53 -6.22
C GLU A 56 -7.47 15.24 -6.71
N GLU A 57 -7.61 14.48 -7.81
CA GLU A 57 -8.91 14.06 -8.34
C GLU A 57 -9.69 13.18 -7.35
N LEU A 58 -9.01 12.23 -6.68
CA LEU A 58 -9.63 11.40 -5.65
C LEU A 58 -10.08 12.23 -4.44
N VAL A 59 -9.25 13.19 -3.99
CA VAL A 59 -9.60 14.10 -2.88
C VAL A 59 -10.76 15.02 -3.28
N ASP A 60 -10.79 15.51 -4.51
CA ASP A 60 -11.87 16.36 -5.01
C ASP A 60 -13.21 15.59 -5.07
N ALA A 61 -13.19 14.36 -5.56
CA ALA A 61 -14.36 13.49 -5.57
C ALA A 61 -14.91 13.24 -4.15
N LEU A 62 -14.03 12.95 -3.19
CA LEU A 62 -14.40 12.77 -1.79
C LEU A 62 -14.99 14.06 -1.18
N ALA A 63 -14.36 15.21 -1.42
CA ALA A 63 -14.84 16.51 -0.93
C ALA A 63 -16.24 16.84 -1.47
N LYS A 64 -16.48 16.61 -2.77
CA LYS A 64 -17.80 16.80 -3.40
C LYS A 64 -18.87 15.91 -2.77
N ARG A 65 -18.53 14.64 -2.50
CA ARG A 65 -19.44 13.65 -1.88
C ARG A 65 -19.80 14.05 -0.45
N LEU A 66 -18.82 14.39 0.37
CA LEU A 66 -19.03 14.86 1.75
C LEU A 66 -19.86 16.15 1.80
N TYR A 67 -19.59 17.10 0.90
CA TYR A 67 -20.34 18.35 0.83
C TYR A 67 -21.80 18.14 0.41
N ALA A 68 -22.03 17.32 -0.63
CA ALA A 68 -23.38 16.99 -1.08
C ALA A 68 -24.21 16.28 0.01
N ALA A 69 -23.55 15.47 0.85
CA ALA A 69 -24.15 14.82 2.01
C ALA A 69 -24.27 15.72 3.26
N GLY A 70 -23.85 16.98 3.18
CA GLY A 70 -23.90 17.93 4.31
C GLY A 70 -22.93 17.61 5.46
N LYS A 71 -21.93 16.75 5.23
CA LYS A 71 -20.92 16.38 6.24
C LYS A 71 -19.82 17.44 6.41
N ILE A 72 -19.59 18.25 5.38
CA ILE A 72 -18.71 19.42 5.39
C ILE A 72 -19.41 20.62 4.76
N LYS A 73 -19.05 21.82 5.20
CA LYS A 73 -19.60 23.11 4.76
C LYS A 73 -18.77 23.78 3.66
N ASN A 74 -17.54 23.33 3.45
CA ASN A 74 -16.66 23.82 2.39
C ASN A 74 -15.97 22.64 1.69
N LYS A 75 -15.82 22.72 0.37
CA LYS A 75 -15.07 21.73 -0.43
C LYS A 75 -13.55 21.97 -0.44
N TYR A 76 -13.12 23.11 0.11
CA TYR A 76 -11.72 23.56 0.21
C TYR A 76 -10.99 23.57 -1.15
N GLN A 77 -11.65 24.10 -2.19
CA GLN A 77 -11.13 24.05 -3.56
C GLN A 77 -9.88 24.92 -3.80
N ASP A 78 -9.64 25.91 -2.92
CA ASP A 78 -8.48 26.79 -2.99
C ASP A 78 -7.24 26.19 -2.29
N ALA A 79 -7.37 25.03 -1.64
CA ALA A 79 -6.27 24.32 -1.00
C ALA A 79 -5.65 23.28 -1.95
N ASP A 80 -4.34 23.07 -1.82
CA ASP A 80 -3.56 22.16 -2.67
C ASP A 80 -3.63 20.70 -2.20
N LEU A 81 -3.00 19.79 -2.96
CA LEU A 81 -2.86 18.37 -2.61
C LEU A 81 -2.34 18.13 -1.18
N PHE A 82 -1.50 19.04 -0.68
CA PHE A 82 -0.75 18.84 0.56
C PHE A 82 -1.48 19.36 1.81
N THR A 83 -2.56 20.13 1.62
CA THR A 83 -3.31 20.75 2.71
C THR A 83 -4.82 20.49 2.64
N ARG A 84 -5.37 20.25 1.45
CA ARG A 84 -6.82 20.11 1.25
C ARG A 84 -7.43 18.98 2.05
N LEU A 85 -6.82 17.79 2.01
CA LEU A 85 -7.32 16.66 2.79
C LEU A 85 -7.22 16.90 4.31
N THR A 86 -6.17 17.60 4.77
CA THR A 86 -6.03 18.00 6.18
C THR A 86 -7.19 18.89 6.61
N LYS A 87 -7.56 19.90 5.82
CA LYS A 87 -8.70 20.79 6.12
C LYS A 87 -10.03 20.03 6.17
N ILE A 88 -10.22 19.04 5.28
CA ILE A 88 -11.41 18.19 5.28
C ILE A 88 -11.42 17.27 6.51
N GLU A 89 -10.27 16.69 6.88
CA GLU A 89 -10.10 15.87 8.09
C GLU A 89 -10.39 16.66 9.37
N GLU A 90 -10.02 17.95 9.44
CA GLU A 90 -10.32 18.84 10.56
C GLU A 90 -11.83 19.10 10.72
N GLU A 91 -12.56 19.27 9.62
CA GLU A 91 -14.01 19.49 9.65
C GLU A 91 -14.79 18.18 9.84
N PHE A 92 -14.32 17.08 9.24
CA PHE A 92 -14.92 15.75 9.35
C PHE A 92 -13.85 14.68 9.67
N PRO A 93 -13.58 14.43 10.97
CA PRO A 93 -12.56 13.48 11.41
C PRO A 93 -12.75 12.05 10.91
N GLY A 94 -11.74 11.53 10.22
CA GLY A 94 -11.74 10.22 9.58
C GLY A 94 -12.01 10.19 8.08
N THR A 95 -12.03 11.35 7.45
CA THR A 95 -11.99 11.49 5.99
C THR A 95 -10.84 10.67 5.37
N CYS A 96 -9.67 10.60 6.02
CA CYS A 96 -8.55 9.79 5.54
C CYS A 96 -8.87 8.29 5.48
N ALA A 97 -9.60 7.79 6.49
CA ALA A 97 -10.04 6.40 6.50
C ALA A 97 -11.12 6.15 5.43
N LEU A 98 -11.98 7.13 5.13
CA LEU A 98 -12.93 7.03 4.01
C LEU A 98 -12.24 6.93 2.68
N LEU A 99 -11.22 7.77 2.43
CA LEU A 99 -10.45 7.72 1.20
C LEU A 99 -9.80 6.33 1.01
N LEU A 100 -9.23 5.77 2.09
CA LEU A 100 -8.63 4.44 2.08
C LEU A 100 -9.65 3.33 1.85
N LYS A 101 -10.80 3.38 2.54
CA LYS A 101 -11.87 2.37 2.45
C LYS A 101 -12.57 2.39 1.09
N GLU A 102 -12.73 3.56 0.49
CA GLU A 102 -13.32 3.71 -0.84
C GLU A 102 -12.53 2.92 -1.89
N GLY A 103 -11.21 2.87 -1.75
CA GLY A 103 -10.42 1.84 -2.42
C GLY A 103 -10.43 1.94 -3.94
N LYS A 104 -10.75 3.10 -4.49
CA LYS A 104 -10.70 3.35 -5.93
C LYS A 104 -9.26 3.61 -6.33
N ILE A 105 -8.70 2.74 -7.17
CA ILE A 105 -7.39 2.97 -7.75
C ILE A 105 -7.54 3.94 -8.93
N HIS A 106 -6.74 5.00 -8.94
CA HIS A 106 -6.71 5.93 -10.06
C HIS A 106 -5.92 5.32 -11.23
N LYS A 107 -6.29 5.66 -12.48
CA LYS A 107 -5.59 5.15 -13.68
C LYS A 107 -4.09 5.45 -13.63
N ALA A 108 -3.70 6.63 -13.15
CA ALA A 108 -2.31 7.01 -13.00
C ALA A 108 -1.51 6.03 -12.12
N TYR A 109 -2.14 5.47 -11.08
CA TYR A 109 -1.50 4.46 -10.24
C TYR A 109 -1.39 3.12 -10.96
N CYS A 110 -2.40 2.76 -11.77
CA CYS A 110 -2.33 1.56 -12.62
C CYS A 110 -1.18 1.67 -13.64
N ASP A 111 -1.08 2.83 -14.31
CA ASP A 111 -0.02 3.11 -15.29
C ASP A 111 1.37 3.07 -14.63
N LEU A 112 1.50 3.63 -13.42
CA LEU A 112 2.72 3.53 -12.62
C LEU A 112 3.00 2.07 -12.22
N TRP A 113 1.99 1.31 -11.81
CA TRP A 113 2.14 -0.07 -11.34
C TRP A 113 2.65 -1.03 -12.42
N VAL A 114 2.35 -0.73 -13.69
CA VAL A 114 2.86 -1.46 -14.86
C VAL A 114 4.02 -0.76 -15.56
N ASN A 115 4.64 0.23 -14.92
CA ASN A 115 5.81 0.92 -15.47
C ASN A 115 6.93 -0.08 -15.77
N ASP A 116 7.51 -0.01 -16.98
CA ASP A 116 8.48 -1.01 -17.44
C ASP A 116 9.71 -1.10 -16.52
N ARG A 117 10.16 0.02 -15.93
CA ARG A 117 11.29 0.03 -15.00
C ARG A 117 10.97 -0.68 -13.70
N LEU A 118 9.78 -0.49 -13.12
CA LEU A 118 9.35 -1.25 -11.95
C LEU A 118 9.21 -2.73 -12.26
N LEU A 119 8.60 -3.07 -13.39
CA LEU A 119 8.46 -4.48 -13.79
C LEU A 119 9.82 -5.13 -14.08
N ASN A 120 10.83 -4.38 -14.53
CA ASN A 120 12.21 -4.88 -14.69
C ASN A 120 12.89 -5.16 -13.33
N VAL A 121 12.62 -4.36 -12.30
CA VAL A 121 13.03 -4.69 -10.92
C VAL A 121 12.30 -5.95 -10.45
N MET A 122 10.99 -6.02 -10.65
CA MET A 122 10.20 -7.19 -10.23
C MET A 122 10.63 -8.48 -10.91
N GLU A 123 11.12 -8.42 -12.15
CA GLU A 123 11.72 -9.58 -12.82
C GLU A 123 12.94 -10.14 -12.06
N GLN A 124 13.73 -9.28 -11.43
CA GLN A 124 14.88 -9.68 -10.60
C GLN A 124 14.48 -10.25 -9.24
N LEU A 125 13.33 -9.81 -8.69
CA LEU A 125 12.87 -10.17 -7.34
C LEU A 125 11.91 -11.37 -7.34
N VAL A 126 10.92 -11.37 -8.25
CA VAL A 126 9.86 -12.38 -8.36
C VAL A 126 10.20 -13.43 -9.41
N GLY A 127 10.81 -13.00 -10.53
CA GLY A 127 11.01 -13.82 -11.72
C GLY A 127 10.20 -13.30 -12.92
N PRO A 128 10.22 -14.01 -14.05
CA PRO A 128 9.72 -13.48 -15.33
C PRO A 128 8.18 -13.43 -15.44
N GLU A 129 7.46 -14.12 -14.55
CA GLU A 129 6.00 -14.08 -14.46
C GLU A 129 5.59 -13.15 -13.32
N ILE A 130 4.98 -12.01 -13.66
CA ILE A 130 4.72 -10.92 -12.70
C ILE A 130 3.25 -10.55 -12.74
N ALA A 131 2.60 -10.61 -11.59
CA ALA A 131 1.25 -10.12 -11.38
C ALA A 131 1.18 -9.07 -10.27
N GLY A 132 0.31 -8.09 -10.43
CA GLY A 132 -0.02 -7.13 -9.38
C GLY A 132 -0.86 -7.81 -8.29
N ASN A 133 -0.37 -7.79 -7.06
CA ASN A 133 -1.13 -8.28 -5.91
C ASN A 133 -2.25 -7.28 -5.57
N PRO A 134 -3.49 -7.75 -5.30
CA PRO A 134 -4.63 -6.87 -5.07
C PRO A 134 -4.56 -6.01 -3.79
N LEU A 135 -3.60 -6.28 -2.91
CA LEU A 135 -3.27 -5.45 -1.76
C LEU A 135 -2.41 -4.27 -2.22
N TRP A 136 -3.05 -3.13 -2.48
CA TRP A 136 -2.38 -1.86 -2.74
C TRP A 136 -3.02 -0.78 -1.85
N ASN A 137 -2.28 0.28 -1.53
CA ASN A 137 -2.82 1.40 -0.75
C ASN A 137 -2.27 2.75 -1.22
N LEU A 138 -3.15 3.75 -1.30
CA LEU A 138 -2.76 5.17 -1.21
C LEU A 138 -2.84 5.57 0.27
N ARG A 139 -1.71 5.90 0.88
CA ARG A 139 -1.63 6.19 2.32
C ARG A 139 -1.39 7.67 2.60
N PRO A 140 -2.40 8.40 3.11
CA PRO A 140 -2.21 9.73 3.69
C PRO A 140 -1.58 9.65 5.08
N LYS A 141 -0.73 10.63 5.41
CA LYS A 141 -0.27 10.94 6.77
C LYS A 141 -0.58 12.38 7.10
N VAL A 142 -1.71 12.59 7.77
CA VAL A 142 -2.15 13.92 8.18
C VAL A 142 -1.26 14.42 9.32
N PRO A 143 -0.84 15.71 9.29
CA PRO A 143 -0.20 16.39 10.41
C PRO A 143 -0.85 16.09 11.76
N SER A 144 -0.04 15.72 12.74
CA SER A 144 -0.48 15.53 14.14
C SER A 144 -1.66 14.56 14.34
N ASN A 145 -1.84 13.60 13.43
CA ASN A 145 -2.93 12.61 13.50
C ASN A 145 -2.41 11.19 13.80
N ASP A 146 -2.50 10.80 15.06
CA ASP A 146 -2.06 9.49 15.56
C ASP A 146 -2.77 8.31 14.90
N GLU A 147 -3.98 8.49 14.36
CA GLU A 147 -4.74 7.41 13.72
C GLU A 147 -4.16 7.02 12.36
N THR A 148 -3.47 7.95 11.71
CA THR A 148 -2.72 7.64 10.50
C THR A 148 -1.40 6.95 10.82
N THR A 149 -0.95 6.90 12.09
CA THR A 149 0.27 6.20 12.51
C THR A 149 0.11 4.69 12.37
N VAL A 150 0.98 4.08 11.57
CA VAL A 150 0.96 2.62 11.35
C VAL A 150 1.94 1.99 12.33
N PRO A 151 1.50 1.10 13.24
CA PRO A 151 2.37 0.45 14.21
C PRO A 151 3.35 -0.51 13.54
N TRP A 152 4.27 -1.08 14.34
CA TRP A 152 5.10 -2.20 13.90
C TRP A 152 4.23 -3.37 13.43
N HIS A 153 4.45 -3.82 12.20
CA HIS A 153 3.72 -4.92 11.60
C HIS A 153 4.51 -5.54 10.45
N GLN A 154 4.09 -6.72 9.98
CA GLN A 154 4.53 -7.32 8.73
C GLN A 154 3.37 -7.30 7.75
N ASP A 155 3.68 -7.22 6.47
CA ASP A 155 2.68 -7.17 5.42
C ASP A 155 1.95 -8.50 5.19
N ASN A 156 2.60 -9.61 5.53
CA ASN A 156 1.98 -10.94 5.65
C ASN A 156 0.79 -10.99 6.60
N CYS A 157 0.64 -10.00 7.50
CA CYS A 157 -0.52 -9.94 8.38
C CYS A 157 -1.82 -9.55 7.65
N TYR A 158 -1.72 -8.98 6.45
CA TYR A 158 -2.89 -8.59 5.67
C TYR A 158 -3.41 -9.70 4.76
N THR A 159 -2.65 -10.80 4.57
CA THR A 159 -2.98 -11.91 3.66
C THR A 159 -3.29 -13.22 4.42
N LEU A 160 -3.89 -14.22 3.77
CA LEU A 160 -4.05 -15.55 4.36
C LEU A 160 -2.71 -16.21 4.68
N PRO A 161 -2.68 -17.16 5.65
CA PRO A 161 -1.52 -18.00 5.90
C PRO A 161 -0.98 -18.70 4.64
N GLU A 162 -1.82 -19.05 3.67
CA GLU A 162 -1.38 -19.70 2.41
C GLU A 162 -0.43 -18.85 1.56
N SER A 163 -0.42 -17.53 1.75
CA SER A 163 0.50 -16.61 1.07
C SER A 163 1.86 -16.49 1.77
N LEU A 164 2.08 -17.16 2.91
CA LEU A 164 3.37 -17.10 3.64
C LEU A 164 4.53 -17.72 2.84
N GLY A 165 4.23 -18.61 1.88
CA GLY A 165 5.19 -19.17 0.92
C GLY A 165 5.30 -18.38 -0.39
N THR A 166 4.82 -17.14 -0.43
CA THR A 166 4.84 -16.26 -1.60
C THR A 166 5.64 -15.00 -1.29
N LEU A 167 6.65 -14.71 -2.09
CA LEU A 167 7.33 -13.41 -2.04
C LEU A 167 6.40 -12.38 -2.69
N ILE A 168 6.01 -11.38 -1.92
CA ILE A 168 5.16 -10.26 -2.36
C ILE A 168 5.95 -8.96 -2.17
N PRO A 169 6.84 -8.58 -3.12
CA PRO A 169 7.60 -7.34 -3.00
C PRO A 169 6.66 -6.14 -3.01
N VAL A 170 6.96 -5.15 -2.17
CA VAL A 170 6.22 -3.88 -2.10
C VAL A 170 7.12 -2.75 -2.56
N ALA A 171 6.67 -1.92 -3.49
CA ALA A 171 7.28 -0.63 -3.78
C ALA A 171 6.52 0.44 -3.00
N TRP A 172 7.21 1.05 -2.05
CA TRP A 172 6.74 2.21 -1.33
C TRP A 172 7.25 3.48 -2.00
N ILE A 173 6.35 4.26 -2.62
CA ILE A 173 6.67 5.43 -3.45
C ILE A 173 6.01 6.67 -2.82
N PRO A 174 6.77 7.59 -2.19
CA PRO A 174 6.19 8.79 -1.61
C PRO A 174 5.90 9.83 -2.71
N LEU A 175 4.77 10.54 -2.61
CA LEU A 175 4.40 11.61 -3.56
C LEU A 175 4.88 13.00 -3.11
N LEU A 176 5.82 13.05 -2.17
CA LEU A 176 6.59 14.19 -1.69
C LEU A 176 7.81 13.64 -0.94
N ASP A 177 8.73 14.50 -0.52
CA ASP A 177 9.83 14.05 0.34
C ASP A 177 9.27 13.44 1.62
N ALA A 178 9.73 12.24 1.98
CA ALA A 178 9.38 11.59 3.23
C ALA A 178 10.59 11.61 4.18
N THR A 179 10.48 12.39 5.24
CA THR A 179 11.53 12.63 6.25
C THR A 179 11.15 12.02 7.59
N VAL A 180 12.08 12.02 8.55
CA VAL A 180 11.77 11.63 9.94
C VAL A 180 10.61 12.47 10.52
N GLU A 181 10.55 13.75 10.20
CA GLU A 181 9.58 14.70 10.71
C GLU A 181 8.18 14.47 10.13
N ASN A 182 8.07 14.12 8.85
CA ASN A 182 6.76 13.94 8.20
C ASN A 182 6.28 12.49 8.06
N GLY A 183 6.99 11.56 8.70
CA GLY A 183 6.53 10.19 8.86
C GLY A 183 7.04 9.23 7.78
N CYS A 184 8.34 9.24 7.49
CA CYS A 184 9.01 8.21 6.70
C CYS A 184 8.87 6.80 7.33
N MET A 185 9.31 5.76 6.60
CA MET A 185 9.27 4.39 7.08
C MET A 185 10.42 4.10 8.05
N GLN A 186 10.13 3.33 9.10
CA GLN A 186 11.13 2.64 9.90
C GLN A 186 11.02 1.15 9.66
N LEU A 187 12.13 0.54 9.30
CA LEU A 187 12.27 -0.89 9.08
C LEU A 187 12.94 -1.49 10.31
N GLY A 188 12.41 -2.58 10.84
CA GLY A 188 12.99 -3.29 11.97
C GLY A 188 14.10 -4.20 11.48
N VAL A 189 15.18 -3.62 10.94
CA VAL A 189 16.25 -4.39 10.32
C VAL A 189 17.26 -4.83 11.36
N ASN A 190 16.98 -6.00 11.92
CA ASN A 190 17.91 -7.07 12.21
C ASN A 190 17.02 -8.24 12.62
N VAL A 191 17.24 -9.43 12.06
CA VAL A 191 16.52 -10.64 12.51
C VAL A 191 16.80 -10.93 14.01
N LYS A 192 17.73 -10.19 14.64
CA LYS A 192 18.09 -10.21 16.07
C LYS A 192 18.12 -8.86 16.85
N THR A 193 18.49 -7.67 16.35
CA THR A 193 18.67 -6.43 17.21
C THR A 193 18.48 -4.96 16.72
N ASP A 194 18.13 -4.53 15.48
CA ASP A 194 18.18 -3.10 15.08
C ASP A 194 16.98 -2.58 14.28
N VAL A 195 16.79 -1.25 14.33
CA VAL A 195 15.78 -0.47 13.60
C VAL A 195 16.49 0.50 12.66
N VAL A 196 16.18 0.46 11.36
CA VAL A 196 16.68 1.37 10.32
C VAL A 196 15.58 2.37 9.97
N THR A 197 15.89 3.67 10.02
CA THR A 197 14.99 4.72 9.57
C THR A 197 15.29 5.07 8.12
N CYS A 198 14.27 5.01 7.26
CA CYS A 198 14.42 5.15 5.81
C CYS A 198 13.73 6.43 5.33
N GLU A 199 14.47 7.53 5.30
CA GLU A 199 14.05 8.74 4.59
C GLU A 199 14.10 8.49 3.08
N VAL A 200 13.04 8.89 2.37
CA VAL A 200 12.89 8.64 0.94
C VAL A 200 12.50 9.96 0.27
N PRO A 201 13.37 10.54 -0.59
CA PRO A 201 13.04 11.76 -1.30
C PRO A 201 11.93 11.52 -2.33
N TYR A 202 11.27 12.58 -2.78
CA TYR A 202 10.33 12.51 -3.90
C TYR A 202 11.06 12.05 -5.16
N GLY A 203 10.53 11.00 -5.81
CA GLY A 203 11.24 10.27 -6.87
C GLY A 203 11.93 8.98 -6.39
N GLY A 204 12.10 8.82 -5.08
CA GLY A 204 12.64 7.61 -4.47
C GLY A 204 11.62 6.48 -4.34
N VAL A 205 12.10 5.25 -4.24
CA VAL A 205 11.29 4.07 -3.96
C VAL A 205 11.98 3.20 -2.92
N LEU A 206 11.22 2.74 -1.93
CA LEU A 206 11.66 1.77 -0.95
C LEU A 206 10.99 0.43 -1.23
N PHE A 207 11.80 -0.56 -1.65
CA PHE A 207 11.33 -1.93 -1.85
C PHE A 207 11.47 -2.72 -0.55
N ILE A 208 10.40 -3.34 -0.06
CA ILE A 208 10.42 -4.23 1.12
C ILE A 208 9.77 -5.57 0.81
N ASN A 209 10.27 -6.65 1.41
CA ASN A 209 9.57 -7.92 1.42
C ASN A 209 8.44 -7.94 2.47
N ASN A 210 7.43 -8.77 2.22
CA ASN A 210 6.22 -8.89 3.04
C ASN A 210 6.45 -9.47 4.45
N ALA A 211 7.65 -9.98 4.73
CA ALA A 211 8.07 -10.52 6.02
C ALA A 211 8.92 -9.54 6.85
N ILE A 212 9.26 -8.35 6.37
CA ILE A 212 9.95 -7.36 7.23
C ILE A 212 8.96 -6.72 8.21
N PRO A 213 9.24 -6.76 9.53
CA PRO A 213 8.56 -5.87 10.47
C PRO A 213 8.90 -4.42 10.14
N HIS A 214 7.88 -3.62 9.84
CA HIS A 214 8.03 -2.20 9.51
C HIS A 214 6.94 -1.37 10.19
N ARG A 215 7.19 -0.08 10.33
CA ARG A 215 6.23 0.92 10.78
C ARG A 215 6.45 2.22 10.03
N SER A 216 5.51 3.15 10.15
CA SER A 216 5.74 4.55 9.75
C SER A 216 5.76 5.44 10.99
N LEU A 217 6.61 6.47 10.97
CA LEU A 217 6.64 7.46 12.03
C LEU A 217 5.40 8.39 11.98
N PRO A 218 5.06 9.06 13.10
CA PRO A 218 4.06 10.13 13.10
C PRO A 218 4.52 11.30 12.23
N ASN A 219 3.58 11.95 11.53
CA ASN A 219 3.84 13.19 10.81
C ASN A 219 3.65 14.39 11.76
N LYS A 220 4.74 15.11 12.05
CA LYS A 220 4.80 16.30 12.91
C LYS A 220 4.96 17.61 12.12
N THR A 221 4.88 17.55 10.79
CA THR A 221 4.96 18.73 9.92
C THR A 221 3.56 19.25 9.59
N GLU A 222 3.48 20.41 8.94
CA GLU A 222 2.22 21.03 8.51
C GLU A 222 1.67 20.51 7.17
N GLN A 223 2.41 19.65 6.47
CA GLN A 223 2.01 19.08 5.17
C GLN A 223 1.64 17.61 5.31
N ILE A 224 0.60 17.17 4.61
CA ILE A 224 0.25 15.75 4.53
C ILE A 224 1.30 14.96 3.73
N ARG A 225 1.71 13.78 4.23
CA ARG A 225 2.61 12.88 3.50
C ARG A 225 1.82 11.76 2.80
N TRP A 226 1.88 11.72 1.48
CA TRP A 226 1.29 10.69 0.62
C TRP A 226 2.31 9.62 0.25
N SER A 227 1.91 8.36 0.24
CA SER A 227 2.68 7.26 -0.38
C SER A 227 1.79 6.25 -1.09
N LEU A 228 2.33 5.59 -2.10
CA LEU A 228 1.74 4.42 -2.74
C LEU A 228 2.47 3.17 -2.27
N ASP A 229 1.70 2.16 -1.85
CA ASP A 229 2.18 0.82 -1.58
C ASP A 229 1.72 -0.08 -2.73
N LEU A 230 2.58 -0.31 -3.73
CA LEU A 230 2.29 -1.19 -4.86
C LEU A 230 2.92 -2.56 -4.63
N ARG A 231 2.20 -3.65 -4.93
CA ARG A 231 2.63 -5.01 -4.59
C ARG A 231 2.61 -5.94 -5.78
N TRP A 232 3.56 -6.85 -5.86
CA TRP A 232 3.63 -7.85 -6.93
C TRP A 232 3.76 -9.25 -6.37
N GLN A 233 3.42 -10.26 -7.17
CA GLN A 233 3.57 -11.67 -6.85
C GLN A 233 3.70 -12.50 -8.12
N ASP A 234 4.11 -13.76 -7.96
CA ASP A 234 3.96 -14.79 -8.99
C ASP A 234 2.44 -15.07 -9.23
N PRO A 235 1.96 -15.06 -10.49
CA PRO A 235 0.55 -15.28 -10.82
C PRO A 235 0.02 -16.67 -10.43
N ASP A 236 0.89 -17.67 -10.32
CA ASP A 236 0.51 -19.06 -9.98
C ASP A 236 0.44 -19.27 -8.44
N LYS A 237 0.75 -18.24 -7.66
CA LYS A 237 0.73 -18.26 -6.19
C LYS A 237 -0.56 -17.65 -5.61
N PRO A 238 -1.01 -18.11 -4.42
CA PRO A 238 -2.23 -17.61 -3.82
C PRO A 238 -2.09 -16.13 -3.39
N SER A 239 -3.10 -15.32 -3.76
CA SER A 239 -3.12 -13.88 -3.48
C SER A 239 -3.43 -13.52 -2.02
N GLY A 240 -3.99 -14.47 -1.26
CA GLY A 240 -4.32 -14.29 0.14
C GLY A 240 -5.63 -13.55 0.41
N PHE A 241 -6.53 -13.47 -0.58
CA PHE A 241 -7.83 -12.80 -0.52
C PHE A 241 -9.00 -13.74 -0.82
N TRP A 242 -9.00 -14.95 -0.23
CA TRP A 242 -10.14 -15.87 -0.21
C TRP A 242 -10.59 -16.31 -1.64
N GLY A 243 -9.68 -16.21 -2.62
CA GLY A 243 -9.96 -16.40 -4.04
C GLY A 243 -10.89 -15.35 -4.67
N LYS A 244 -11.32 -14.33 -3.91
CA LYS A 244 -12.26 -13.28 -4.34
C LYS A 244 -11.58 -12.18 -5.14
N ARG A 245 -10.32 -11.86 -4.82
CA ARG A 245 -9.46 -11.00 -5.65
C ARG A 245 -8.38 -11.80 -6.35
N ARG A 246 -8.45 -11.75 -7.68
CA ARG A 246 -7.45 -12.33 -8.55
C ARG A 246 -6.30 -11.34 -8.76
N PRO A 247 -5.04 -11.80 -8.72
CA PRO A 247 -3.91 -11.00 -9.17
C PRO A 247 -4.13 -10.55 -10.62
N VAL A 248 -3.69 -9.34 -10.94
CA VAL A 248 -3.73 -8.82 -12.31
C VAL A 248 -2.44 -9.24 -12.99
N LEU A 249 -2.47 -10.08 -14.02
CA LEU A 249 -1.28 -10.44 -14.79
C LEU A 249 -0.72 -9.16 -15.43
N MET A 250 0.56 -8.86 -15.18
CA MET A 250 1.22 -7.65 -15.67
C MET A 250 2.31 -7.94 -16.70
N ARG A 251 3.00 -9.07 -16.56
CA ARG A 251 4.04 -9.53 -17.50
C ARG A 251 4.10 -11.06 -17.51
N THR A 252 4.36 -11.62 -18.68
CA THR A 252 4.60 -13.06 -18.86
C THR A 252 5.74 -13.29 -19.84
N ALA A 253 6.59 -14.30 -19.59
CA ALA A 253 7.64 -14.71 -20.50
C ALA A 253 7.11 -15.26 -21.82
N LYS A 254 5.85 -15.74 -21.82
CA LYS A 254 5.18 -16.31 -23.01
C LYS A 254 4.89 -15.26 -24.08
N ASP A 255 4.74 -13.99 -23.68
CA ASP A 255 4.46 -12.86 -24.56
C ASP A 255 5.15 -11.59 -24.04
N PRO A 256 6.36 -11.28 -24.54
CA PRO A 256 7.09 -10.06 -24.17
C PRO A 256 6.38 -8.76 -24.55
N THR A 257 5.36 -8.82 -25.41
CA THR A 257 4.58 -7.65 -25.84
C THR A 257 3.28 -7.48 -25.06
N TYR A 258 3.02 -8.36 -24.08
CA TYR A 258 1.82 -8.33 -23.29
C TYR A 258 1.62 -6.96 -22.62
N LYS A 259 0.42 -6.41 -22.81
CA LYS A 259 -0.05 -5.23 -22.08
C LYS A 259 -1.35 -5.60 -21.39
N VAL A 260 -1.50 -5.17 -20.14
CA VAL A 260 -2.70 -5.44 -19.34
C VAL A 260 -3.90 -4.86 -20.10
N PRO A 261 -4.85 -5.70 -20.56
CA PRO A 261 -5.98 -5.19 -21.31
C PRO A 261 -6.92 -4.46 -20.34
N GLN A 262 -7.63 -3.44 -20.86
CA GLN A 262 -8.59 -2.65 -20.06
C GLN A 262 -9.61 -3.53 -19.33
N SER A 263 -10.01 -4.66 -19.92
CA SER A 263 -10.93 -5.61 -19.31
C SER A 263 -10.40 -6.25 -18.01
N GLU A 264 -9.09 -6.40 -17.82
CA GLU A 264 -8.52 -6.86 -16.54
C GLU A 264 -8.58 -5.74 -15.49
N TRP A 265 -8.35 -4.49 -15.90
CA TRP A 265 -8.55 -3.33 -15.03
C TRP A 265 -10.01 -3.16 -14.62
N ASP A 266 -10.95 -3.33 -15.55
CA ASP A 266 -12.38 -3.24 -15.26
C ASP A 266 -12.82 -4.31 -14.26
N LYS A 267 -12.31 -5.55 -14.39
CA LYS A 267 -12.55 -6.61 -13.40
C LYS A 267 -11.97 -6.24 -12.03
N PHE A 268 -10.78 -5.65 -12.01
CA PHE A 268 -10.13 -5.21 -10.78
C PHE A 268 -10.89 -4.07 -10.09
N PHE A 269 -11.36 -3.09 -10.85
CA PHE A 269 -12.09 -1.93 -10.34
C PHE A 269 -13.49 -2.31 -9.82
N ASN A 270 -14.14 -3.27 -10.47
CA ASN A 270 -15.49 -3.73 -10.13
C ASN A 270 -15.51 -4.92 -9.16
N ALA A 271 -14.36 -5.33 -8.62
CA ALA A 271 -14.31 -6.43 -7.65
C ALA A 271 -15.09 -6.04 -6.37
N ASP A 272 -16.04 -6.90 -5.97
CA ASP A 272 -16.86 -6.69 -4.78
C ASP A 272 -15.99 -6.67 -3.50
N ARG A 273 -15.93 -5.51 -2.85
CA ARG A 273 -15.23 -5.31 -1.58
C ARG A 273 -16.10 -5.58 -0.35
N GLY A 274 -17.43 -5.64 -0.53
CA GLY A 274 -18.39 -5.81 0.56
C GLY A 274 -18.28 -7.20 1.19
N SER A 275 -18.31 -8.25 0.36
CA SER A 275 -18.22 -9.64 0.86
C SER A 275 -16.91 -9.97 1.58
N GLU A 276 -15.81 -9.29 1.28
CA GLU A 276 -14.55 -9.43 2.03
C GLU A 276 -14.63 -8.83 3.43
N LEU A 277 -15.23 -7.64 3.57
CA LEU A 277 -15.49 -7.06 4.88
C LEU A 277 -16.36 -8.00 5.71
N GLU A 278 -17.43 -8.55 5.14
CA GLU A 278 -18.30 -9.52 5.81
C GLU A 278 -17.55 -10.79 6.20
N MET A 279 -16.78 -11.40 5.30
CA MET A 279 -16.01 -12.63 5.58
C MET A 279 -14.89 -12.40 6.60
N SER A 280 -14.35 -11.20 6.64
CA SER A 280 -13.19 -10.85 7.47
C SER A 280 -13.59 -10.34 8.87
N THR A 281 -14.78 -9.77 9.01
CA THR A 281 -15.31 -9.21 10.27
C THR A 281 -16.50 -9.97 10.85
N GLY A 282 -17.15 -10.84 10.06
CA GLY A 282 -18.40 -11.51 10.43
C GLY A 282 -19.64 -10.61 10.41
N LEU A 283 -19.50 -9.34 10.02
CA LEU A 283 -20.60 -8.39 9.96
C LEU A 283 -21.31 -8.55 8.61
N SER A 284 -22.42 -9.28 8.58
CA SER A 284 -23.33 -9.28 7.42
C SER A 284 -23.83 -7.86 7.19
N GLY A 285 -23.95 -7.42 5.94
CA GLY A 285 -24.33 -6.10 5.42
C GLY A 285 -25.53 -5.42 6.10
N LYS A 286 -25.40 -5.09 7.37
CA LYS A 286 -26.10 -3.98 8.01
C LYS A 286 -25.64 -2.72 7.30
N GLU A 287 -26.53 -1.74 7.22
CA GLU A 287 -26.26 -0.38 6.73
C GLU A 287 -24.97 0.16 7.36
N VAL A 288 -23.83 -0.12 6.75
CA VAL A 288 -22.57 0.52 7.09
C VAL A 288 -22.73 1.93 6.57
N ASP A 289 -22.82 2.90 7.48
CA ASP A 289 -22.82 4.31 7.12
C ASP A 289 -21.67 4.53 6.12
N GLU A 290 -21.99 5.06 4.94
CA GLU A 290 -21.01 5.34 3.87
C GLU A 290 -19.90 6.29 4.35
N PHE A 291 -20.17 7.02 5.44
CA PHE A 291 -19.27 7.93 6.11
C PHE A 291 -18.70 7.36 7.41
N ASP A 292 -18.86 6.07 7.68
CA ASP A 292 -18.17 5.38 8.77
C ASP A 292 -16.67 5.32 8.49
N THR A 293 -15.93 6.03 9.31
CA THR A 293 -14.49 6.21 9.21
C THR A 293 -13.69 5.13 9.94
N THR A 294 -14.35 4.10 10.50
CA THR A 294 -13.67 3.02 11.19
C THR A 294 -13.12 1.96 10.22
N VAL A 295 -11.84 1.60 10.38
CA VAL A 295 -11.19 0.52 9.62
C VAL A 295 -11.39 -0.79 10.39
N HIS A 296 -11.89 -1.82 9.71
CA HIS A 296 -12.09 -3.15 10.28
C HIS A 296 -11.30 -4.19 9.49
N GLY A 297 -10.93 -5.28 10.16
CA GLY A 297 -10.41 -6.46 9.50
C GLY A 297 -9.66 -7.41 10.45
N PRO A 298 -9.51 -8.68 10.06
CA PRO A 298 -8.93 -9.74 10.88
C PRO A 298 -7.42 -9.57 11.04
N TRP A 299 -6.79 -8.70 10.25
CA TRP A 299 -5.39 -8.34 10.44
C TRP A 299 -5.15 -7.56 11.75
N LEU A 300 -6.16 -6.81 12.24
CA LEU A 300 -6.06 -6.06 13.49
C LEU A 300 -5.89 -6.96 14.73
N THR A 301 -6.34 -8.23 14.66
CA THR A 301 -6.22 -9.19 15.76
C THR A 301 -4.94 -10.01 15.73
N ARG A 302 -4.11 -9.87 14.69
CA ARG A 302 -2.89 -10.67 14.54
C ARG A 302 -1.74 -10.23 15.45
N TRP A 303 -1.90 -9.11 16.16
CA TRP A 303 -0.91 -8.56 17.07
C TRP A 303 -1.54 -8.23 18.43
N PRO A 304 -0.78 -8.34 19.54
CA PRO A 304 -1.19 -7.77 20.82
C PRO A 304 -1.37 -6.26 20.70
N ILE A 305 -2.60 -5.78 20.84
CA ILE A 305 -2.89 -4.35 20.82
C ILE A 305 -2.50 -3.78 22.19
N VAL A 306 -1.34 -3.14 22.26
CA VAL A 306 -0.83 -2.52 23.51
C VAL A 306 -1.30 -1.08 23.72
N ARG A 307 -1.87 -0.45 22.70
CA ARG A 307 -2.52 0.87 22.76
C ARG A 307 -3.77 0.88 21.88
N HIS A 308 -4.88 1.39 22.41
CA HIS A 308 -6.15 1.40 21.70
C HIS A 308 -6.49 2.77 21.09
N ASN A 309 -6.57 2.82 19.76
CA ASN A 309 -7.18 3.90 18.98
C ASN A 309 -8.67 3.61 18.66
N ARG A 310 -9.38 4.52 17.97
CA ARG A 310 -10.80 4.32 17.67
C ARG A 310 -11.10 3.04 16.86
N HIS A 311 -10.22 2.65 15.94
CA HIS A 311 -10.39 1.46 15.09
C HIS A 311 -10.29 0.16 15.89
N THR A 312 -9.26 0.06 16.73
CA THR A 312 -9.06 -1.10 17.61
C THR A 312 -10.14 -1.19 18.71
N ARG A 313 -10.71 -0.07 19.17
CA ARG A 313 -11.88 -0.07 20.08
C ARG A 313 -13.15 -0.53 19.37
N ALA A 314 -13.39 -0.09 18.14
CA ALA A 314 -14.53 -0.53 17.33
C ALA A 314 -14.51 -2.06 17.12
N LEU A 315 -13.33 -2.63 16.92
CA LEU A 315 -13.13 -4.08 16.84
C LEU A 315 -13.50 -4.82 18.14
N LEU A 316 -13.09 -4.31 19.30
CA LEU A 316 -13.43 -4.93 20.60
C LEU A 316 -14.93 -4.95 20.88
N LEU A 317 -15.62 -3.86 20.53
CA LEU A 317 -17.09 -3.77 20.65
C LEU A 317 -17.79 -4.81 19.74
N GLN A 318 -17.28 -5.01 18.52
CA GLN A 318 -17.80 -6.01 17.59
C GLN A 318 -17.60 -7.45 18.09
N GLN A 319 -16.56 -7.69 18.89
CA GLN A 319 -16.25 -9.00 19.45
C GLN A 319 -16.97 -9.28 20.78
N GLY A 320 -17.76 -8.34 21.30
CA GLY A 320 -18.46 -8.50 22.59
C GLY A 320 -17.52 -8.52 23.80
N ASN A 321 -16.29 -7.98 23.66
CA ASN A 321 -15.25 -8.00 24.69
C ASN A 321 -15.25 -6.73 25.57
N VAL A 322 -16.43 -6.14 25.81
CA VAL A 322 -16.61 -4.99 26.72
C VAL A 322 -17.78 -5.26 27.66
#